data_AF-A0A3B0U6S8-F1
#
_entry.id   AF-A0A3B0U6S8-F1
#
_cell.length_a   1.000
_cell.length_b   1.000
_cell.length_c   1.000
_cell.angle_alpha   90.00
_cell.angle_beta   90.00
_cell.angle_gamma   90.00
#
_symmetry.space_group_name_H-M   'P 1'
#
loop_
_entity.id
_entity.type
_entity.pdbx_description
1 polymer ?
#
loop_
_entity_poly.entity_id
_entity_poly.type
_entity_poly.pdbx_seq_one_letter_code
_entity_poly.pdbx_strand_id
1 'polypeptide(L)' 'MINNLPANTVERLSNYRRTLHDLKMEKQTHIHSHQLAHLLKINPAHVRRDLMLIGFSGDIH' A
#
# COMPACT_ATOMS: atom_id res chain seq x y z
N MET A 1 -3.73 11.21 -16.35
CA MET A 1 -2.93 10.01 -16.71
C MET A 1 -1.79 9.88 -15.72
N ILE A 2 -1.59 8.70 -15.13
CA ILE A 2 -0.49 8.41 -14.19
C ILE A 2 0.79 8.22 -15.01
N ASN A 3 1.31 9.30 -15.59
CA ASN A 3 2.46 9.22 -16.48
C ASN A 3 3.72 9.45 -15.65
N ASN A 4 4.43 8.36 -15.35
CA ASN A 4 5.73 8.26 -14.66
C ASN A 4 5.67 8.01 -13.16
N LEU A 5 5.04 6.91 -12.73
CA LEU A 5 5.40 6.34 -11.43
C LEU A 5 6.85 5.86 -11.46
N PRO A 6 7.63 6.13 -10.40
CA PRO A 6 8.93 5.49 -10.23
C PRO A 6 8.83 3.96 -10.30
N ALA A 7 9.80 3.29 -10.92
CA ALA A 7 9.79 1.84 -11.07
C ALA A 7 9.67 1.12 -9.71
N ASN A 8 10.35 1.63 -8.69
CA ASN A 8 10.26 1.11 -7.33
C ASN A 8 8.86 1.29 -6.69
N THR A 9 8.10 2.34 -7.07
CA THR A 9 6.70 2.49 -6.64
C THR A 9 5.82 1.45 -7.32
N VAL A 10 6.02 1.18 -8.61
CA VAL A 10 5.27 0.11 -9.32
C VAL A 10 5.53 -1.28 -8.71
N GLU A 11 6.79 -1.56 -8.36
CA GLU A 11 7.16 -2.79 -7.65
C GLU A 11 6.45 -2.90 -6.29
N ARG A 12 6.50 -1.83 -5.48
CA ARG A 12 5.83 -1.81 -4.17
C ARG A 12 4.31 -1.92 -4.28
N LEU A 13 3.68 -1.26 -5.24
CA LEU A 13 2.24 -1.40 -5.50
C LEU A 13 1.86 -2.84 -5.85
N SER A 14 2.73 -3.55 -6.59
CA SER A 14 2.54 -4.98 -6.87
C SER A 14 2.63 -5.84 -5.61
N ASN A 15 3.54 -5.51 -4.68
CA ASN A 15 3.63 -6.15 -3.37
C ASN A 15 2.38 -5.85 -2.52
N TYR A 16 1.93 -4.60 -2.47
CA TYR A 16 0.73 -4.21 -1.72
C TYR A 16 -0.48 -5.01 -2.18
N ARG A 17 -0.68 -5.14 -3.50
CA ARG A 17 -1.80 -5.92 -4.07
C ARG A 17 -1.79 -7.37 -3.59
N ARG A 18 -0.64 -8.05 -3.61
CA ARG A 18 -0.51 -9.45 -3.17
C ARG A 18 -0.86 -9.60 -1.69
N THR A 19 -0.22 -8.80 -0.83
CA THR A 19 -0.47 -8.84 0.62
C THR A 19 -1.91 -8.50 0.97
N LEU A 20 -2.51 -7.49 0.34
CA LEU A 20 -3.90 -7.11 0.57
C LEU A 20 -4.89 -8.17 0.06
N HIS A 21 -4.56 -8.86 -1.04
CA HIS A 21 -5.37 -9.96 -1.54
C HIS A 21 -5.41 -11.11 -0.53
N ASP A 22 -4.26 -11.46 0.06
CA ASP A 22 -4.17 -12.51 1.08
C ASP A 22 -4.96 -12.13 2.35
N LEU A 23 -4.80 -10.90 2.84
CA LEU A 23 -5.57 -10.39 4.00
C LEU A 23 -7.08 -10.35 3.76
N LYS A 24 -7.52 -10.10 2.52
CA LYS A 24 -8.95 -10.14 2.17
C LYS A 24 -9.55 -11.53 2.37
N MET A 25 -8.76 -12.60 2.17
CA MET A 25 -9.20 -13.97 2.44
C MET A 25 -9.42 -14.23 3.94
N GLU A 26 -8.75 -13.47 4.81
CA GLU A 26 -8.85 -13.55 6.27
C GLU A 26 -10.01 -12.72 6.85
N LYS A 27 -10.89 -12.15 5.99
CA LYS A 27 -11.99 -11.24 6.37
C LYS A 27 -11.55 -9.92 7.02
N GLN A 28 -10.28 -9.55 6.91
CA GLN A 28 -9.80 -8.23 7.33
C GLN A 28 -10.23 -7.17 6.29
N THR A 29 -11.08 -6.23 6.68
CA THR A 29 -11.61 -5.19 5.77
C THR A 29 -10.76 -3.92 5.74
N HIS A 30 -9.96 -3.68 6.78
CA HIS A 30 -9.13 -2.48 6.93
C HIS A 30 -7.74 -2.84 7.48
N ILE A 31 -6.73 -2.09 7.04
CA ILE A 31 -5.34 -2.19 7.52
C ILE A 31 -4.70 -0.81 7.54
N HIS A 32 -3.99 -0.49 8.62
CA HIS A 32 -3.24 0.76 8.71
C HIS A 32 -1.93 0.68 7.91
N SER A 33 -1.45 1.83 7.42
CA SER A 33 -0.20 1.91 6.64
C SER A 33 1.01 1.34 7.38
N HIS A 34 1.06 1.47 8.70
CA HIS A 34 2.15 0.95 9.53
C HIS A 34 2.14 -0.58 9.61
N GLN A 35 0.97 -1.20 9.61
CA GLN A 35 0.83 -2.67 9.59
C GLN A 35 1.23 -3.23 8.23
N LEU A 36 0.74 -2.64 7.13
CA LEU A 36 1.15 -3.06 5.78
C LEU A 36 2.66 -2.90 5.56
N ALA A 37 3.22 -1.81 6.07
CA ALA A 37 4.65 -1.57 6.03
C ALA A 37 5.45 -2.60 6.84
N HIS A 38 4.95 -3.00 8.00
CA HIS A 38 5.56 -4.04 8.83
C HIS A 38 5.59 -5.39 8.11
N LEU A 39 4.47 -5.80 7.47
CA LEU A 39 4.40 -7.04 6.70
C LEU A 39 5.40 -7.08 5.54
N LEU A 40 5.62 -5.92 4.91
CA LEU A 40 6.51 -5.78 3.75
C LEU A 40 7.93 -5.34 4.09
N LYS A 41 8.24 -5.15 5.38
CA LYS A 41 9.55 -4.69 5.87
C LYS A 41 10.02 -3.38 5.21
N ILE A 42 9.10 -2.44 5.05
CA ILE A 42 9.37 -1.10 4.48
C ILE A 42 8.99 0.01 5.46
N ASN A 43 9.36 1.25 5.14
CA ASN A 43 8.96 2.42 5.92
C ASN A 43 7.47 2.77 5.69
N PRO A 44 6.65 2.97 6.73
CA PRO A 44 5.25 3.42 6.63
C PRO A 44 5.04 4.72 5.83
N ALA A 45 6.06 5.58 5.74
CA ALA A 45 6.03 6.78 4.89
C ALA A 45 5.99 6.44 3.39
N HIS A 46 6.63 5.34 2.96
CA HIS A 46 6.57 4.89 1.57
C HIS A 46 5.18 4.43 1.18
N VAL A 47 4.50 3.65 2.04
CA VAL A 47 3.12 3.20 1.80
C VAL A 47 2.20 4.39 1.56
N ARG A 48 2.26 5.41 2.45
CA ARG A 48 1.45 6.61 2.33
C ARG A 48 1.73 7.37 1.03
N ARG A 49 3.00 7.62 0.72
CA ARG A 49 3.40 8.31 -0.51
C ARG A 49 2.95 7.58 -1.77
N ASP A 50 3.14 6.27 -1.82
CA ASP A 50 2.78 5.45 -2.99
C ASP A 50 1.26 5.46 -3.24
N LEU A 51 0.47 5.29 -2.18
CA LEU A 51 -0.99 5.34 -2.28
C LEU A 51 -1.48 6.75 -2.69
N MET A 52 -0.89 7.81 -2.14
CA MET A 52 -1.22 9.18 -2.54
C MET A 52 -0.91 9.45 -4.02
N LEU A 53 0.19 8.90 -4.55
CA LEU A 53 0.56 9.04 -5.97
C LEU A 53 -0.47 8.43 -6.93
N ILE A 54 -1.26 7.47 -6.46
CA ILE A 54 -2.34 6.84 -7.24
C ILE A 54 -3.75 7.29 -6.80
N GLY A 55 -3.85 8.38 -6.02
CA GLY A 55 -5.12 9.01 -5.64
C GLY A 55 -5.82 8.40 -4.42
N PHE A 56 -5.12 7.57 -3.64
CA PHE A 56 -5.66 6.99 -2.41
C PHE A 56 -5.09 7.69 -1.16
N SER A 57 -5.98 8.06 -0.25
CA SER A 57 -5.65 8.55 1.09
C SER A 57 -6.35 7.68 2.14
N GLY A 58 -5.70 7.46 3.28
CA GLY A 58 -6.31 6.76 4.42
C GLY A 58 -7.16 7.68 5.29
N ASP A 59 -8.04 7.09 6.08
CA ASP A 59 -8.78 7.77 7.15
C ASP A 59 -8.15 7.42 8.52
N ILE A 60 -8.35 8.28 9.51
CA ILE A 60 -7.91 8.09 10.91
C ILE A 60 -9.00 7.43 11.77
N HIS A 61 -10.24 7.37 11.29
CA HIS A 61 -11.42 6.94 12.04
C HIS A 61 -11.60 5.42 12.08
#